data_AF-A0A2G9NPN2-F1
#
_entry.id   AF-A0A2G9NPN2-F1
#
_cell.length_a   1.000
_cell.length_b   1.000
_cell.length_c   1.000
_cell.angle_alpha   90.00
_cell.angle_beta   90.00
_cell.angle_gamma   90.00
#
_symmetry.space_group_name_H-M   'P 1'
#
loop_
_entity.id
_entity.type
_entity.pdbx_description
1 polymer ?
#
loop_
_entity_poly.entity_id
_entity_poly.type
_entity_poly.pdbx_seq_one_letter_code
_entity_poly.pdbx_strand_id
1 'polypeptide(L)'
;REPKAEIHGVVHVTGGGIPGKLGRVLKPSGLGAEIDDPFIPPKIMLYCQELGNVKDVEAYKTWNMGQGMIVITPNPGDVIRVAKKHGIESKVIGEVSSQQGIRINNKGFYSSQKILKF
;
A
#
# COMPACT_ATOMS: atom_id res chain seq x y z
N ARG A 1 21.55 -16.36 -13.81
CA ARG A 1 21.28 -14.91 -13.67
C ARG A 1 21.37 -14.59 -12.19
N GLU A 2 22.15 -13.59 -11.80
CA GLU A 2 22.29 -13.21 -10.38
C GLU A 2 21.05 -12.43 -9.88
N PRO A 3 20.62 -12.63 -8.63
CA PRO A 3 19.58 -11.83 -8.00
C PRO A 3 19.96 -10.34 -7.98
N LYS A 4 19.02 -9.45 -8.32
CA LYS A 4 19.27 -8.00 -8.40
C LYS A 4 18.79 -7.21 -7.18
N ALA A 5 17.98 -7.81 -6.32
CA ALA A 5 17.41 -7.23 -5.12
C ALA A 5 16.97 -8.35 -4.18
N GLU A 6 17.04 -8.10 -2.87
CA GLU A 6 16.48 -8.96 -1.83
C GLU A 6 15.01 -8.62 -1.61
N ILE A 7 14.15 -9.64 -1.51
CA ILE A 7 12.70 -9.48 -1.37
C ILE A 7 12.22 -10.38 -0.24
N HIS A 8 11.58 -9.80 0.77
CA HIS A 8 10.97 -10.55 1.88
C HIS A 8 9.48 -10.81 1.65
N GLY A 9 8.83 -9.99 0.82
CA GLY A 9 7.43 -10.18 0.47
C GLY A 9 7.00 -9.37 -0.74
N VAL A 10 5.97 -9.85 -1.43
CA VAL A 10 5.33 -9.19 -2.57
C VAL A 10 3.83 -9.26 -2.39
N VAL A 11 3.16 -8.13 -2.57
CA VAL A 11 1.73 -7.98 -2.29
C VAL A 11 1.05 -7.35 -3.50
N HIS A 12 0.28 -8.16 -4.23
CA HIS A 12 -0.61 -7.65 -5.28
C HIS A 12 -1.91 -7.14 -4.65
N VAL A 13 -2.13 -5.83 -4.69
CA VAL A 13 -3.27 -5.19 -4.05
C VAL A 13 -4.47 -5.22 -4.98
N THR A 14 -5.34 -6.20 -4.76
CA THR A 14 -6.59 -6.43 -5.50
C THR A 14 -7.80 -6.23 -4.59
N GLY A 15 -8.89 -6.99 -4.76
CA GLY A 15 -10.04 -6.93 -3.87
C GLY A 15 -9.66 -7.29 -2.42
N GLY A 16 -10.08 -6.47 -1.46
CA GLY A 16 -9.62 -6.51 -0.07
C GLY A 16 -8.61 -5.42 0.27
N GLY A 17 -8.15 -4.66 -0.73
CA GLY A 17 -7.30 -3.47 -0.58
C GLY A 17 -6.01 -3.72 0.18
N ILE A 18 -5.39 -2.64 0.65
CA ILE A 18 -4.11 -2.72 1.40
C ILE A 18 -4.29 -3.50 2.71
N PRO A 19 -5.31 -3.22 3.56
CA PRO A 19 -5.45 -3.91 4.84
C PRO A 19 -5.61 -5.42 4.69
N GLY A 20 -6.42 -5.88 3.73
CA GLY A 20 -6.65 -7.30 3.50
C GLY A 20 -5.44 -8.00 2.89
N LYS A 21 -4.73 -7.37 1.95
CA LYS A 21 -3.62 -8.01 1.22
C LYS A 21 -2.31 -7.94 2.00
N LEU A 22 -1.92 -6.76 2.47
CA LEU A 22 -0.69 -6.57 3.23
C LEU A 22 -0.81 -7.20 4.63
N GLY A 23 -1.96 -7.02 5.29
CA GLY A 23 -2.21 -7.63 6.60
C GLY A 23 -2.10 -9.16 6.57
N ARG A 24 -2.60 -9.82 5.52
CA ARG A 24 -2.45 -11.28 5.35
C ARG A 24 -1.00 -11.73 5.25
N VAL A 25 -0.14 -10.94 4.62
CA VAL A 25 1.29 -11.26 4.45
C VAL A 25 2.06 -11.06 5.75
N LEU A 26 1.73 -10.03 6.54
CA LEU A 26 2.44 -9.70 7.78
C LEU A 26 1.96 -10.48 9.01
N LYS A 27 0.69 -10.92 9.01
CA LYS A 27 0.06 -11.62 10.16
C LYS A 27 0.86 -12.82 10.70
N PRO A 28 1.43 -13.73 9.88
CA PRO A 28 2.19 -14.88 10.40
C PRO A 28 3.44 -14.50 11.20
N SER A 29 4.01 -13.33 10.91
CA SER A 29 5.20 -12.81 11.62
C SER A 29 4.84 -11.97 12.85
N GLY A 30 3.55 -11.73 13.11
CA GLY A 30 3.11 -10.83 14.19
C GLY A 30 3.46 -9.37 13.95
N LEU A 31 3.74 -8.98 12.70
CA LEU A 31 4.13 -7.62 12.31
C LEU A 31 2.95 -6.82 11.77
N GLY A 32 3.10 -5.50 11.72
CA GLY A 32 2.21 -4.55 11.08
C GLY A 32 2.94 -3.67 10.08
N ALA A 33 2.27 -2.62 9.58
CA ALA A 33 2.90 -1.65 8.69
C ALA A 33 2.35 -0.24 8.90
N GLU A 34 3.22 0.74 8.70
CA GLU A 34 2.91 2.16 8.71
C GLU A 34 3.16 2.74 7.32
N ILE A 35 2.10 3.17 6.64
CA ILE A 35 2.10 3.67 5.28
C ILE A 35 1.90 5.19 5.34
N ASP A 36 2.99 5.94 5.39
CA ASP A 36 3.02 7.38 5.64
C ASP A 36 3.00 8.23 4.35
N ASP A 37 3.59 7.72 3.27
CA ASP A 37 3.62 8.35 1.94
C ASP A 37 3.05 7.44 0.83
N PRO A 38 1.76 7.02 0.91
CA PRO A 38 1.14 6.27 -0.18
C PRO A 38 1.06 7.11 -1.46
N PHE A 39 0.89 6.44 -2.61
CA PHE A 39 0.52 7.15 -3.83
C PHE A 39 -0.88 7.77 -3.68
N ILE A 40 -1.13 8.83 -4.44
CA ILE A 40 -2.45 9.44 -4.51
C ILE A 40 -3.34 8.52 -5.36
N PRO A 41 -4.56 8.18 -4.89
CA PRO A 41 -5.49 7.39 -5.69
C PRO A 41 -5.79 8.08 -7.04
N PRO A 42 -5.97 7.32 -8.13
CA PRO A 42 -6.33 7.88 -9.43
C PRO A 42 -7.61 8.73 -9.34
N LYS A 43 -7.69 9.82 -10.11
CA LYS A 43 -8.84 10.75 -10.09
C LYS A 43 -10.19 10.03 -10.30
N ILE A 44 -10.24 9.04 -11.19
CA ILE A 44 -11.46 8.26 -11.43
C ILE A 44 -11.92 7.48 -10.19
N MET A 45 -10.98 7.00 -9.37
CA MET A 45 -11.31 6.28 -8.14
C MET A 45 -11.88 7.22 -7.09
N LEU A 46 -11.29 8.41 -6.94
CA LEU A 46 -11.80 9.46 -6.04
C LEU A 46 -13.19 9.94 -6.50
N TYR A 47 -13.39 10.09 -7.81
CA TYR A 47 -14.70 10.42 -8.37
C TYR A 47 -15.75 9.33 -8.11
N CYS A 48 -15.41 8.06 -8.29
CA CYS A 48 -16.30 6.95 -7.91
C CYS A 48 -16.60 6.94 -6.42
N GLN A 49 -15.62 7.30 -5.58
CA GLN A 49 -15.78 7.41 -4.15
C GLN A 49 -16.84 8.46 -3.78
N GLU A 50 -16.73 9.65 -4.38
CA GLU A 50 -17.69 10.75 -4.23
C GLU A 50 -19.08 10.34 -4.73
N LEU A 51 -19.18 9.85 -5.96
CA LEU A 51 -20.43 9.48 -6.60
C LEU A 51 -21.20 8.40 -5.82
N GLY A 52 -20.48 7.43 -5.26
CA GLY A 52 -21.04 6.34 -4.48
C GLY A 52 -21.19 6.62 -2.99
N ASN A 53 -20.83 7.81 -2.51
CA ASN A 53 -20.75 8.15 -1.09
C ASN A 53 -19.96 7.11 -0.26
N VAL A 54 -18.84 6.63 -0.80
CA VAL A 54 -18.02 5.57 -0.21
C VAL A 54 -17.04 6.17 0.80
N LYS A 55 -17.15 5.80 2.08
CA LYS A 55 -16.24 6.29 3.13
C LYS A 55 -14.79 5.85 2.85
N ASP A 56 -13.80 6.67 3.23
CA ASP A 56 -12.38 6.39 2.99
C ASP A 56 -11.95 5.00 3.51
N VAL A 57 -12.38 4.65 4.73
CA VAL A 57 -12.11 3.34 5.35
C VAL A 57 -12.57 2.18 4.48
N GLU A 58 -13.77 2.29 3.90
CA GLU A 58 -14.33 1.24 3.04
C GLU A 58 -13.62 1.21 1.68
N ALA A 59 -13.29 2.38 1.12
CA ALA A 59 -12.50 2.47 -0.10
C ALA A 59 -11.13 1.75 0.05
N TYR A 60 -10.42 1.96 1.15
CA TYR A 60 -9.14 1.28 1.43
C TYR A 60 -9.27 -0.22 1.73
N LYS A 61 -10.42 -0.70 2.23
CA LYS A 61 -10.71 -2.13 2.42
C LYS A 61 -11.10 -2.83 1.12
N THR A 62 -11.56 -2.10 0.11
CA THR A 62 -12.11 -2.71 -1.11
C THR A 62 -11.18 -2.52 -2.30
N TRP A 63 -10.66 -1.30 -2.50
CA TRP A 63 -9.89 -0.91 -3.66
C TRP A 63 -8.39 -0.79 -3.35
N ASN A 64 -7.58 -0.68 -4.40
CA ASN A 64 -6.12 -0.54 -4.26
C ASN A 64 -5.69 0.87 -3.82
N MET A 65 -6.56 1.88 -3.96
CA MET A 65 -6.31 3.27 -3.58
C MET A 65 -5.00 3.85 -4.14
N GLY A 66 -4.62 3.42 -5.36
CA GLY A 66 -3.41 3.85 -6.08
C GLY A 66 -2.24 2.86 -5.99
N GLN A 67 -2.30 1.87 -5.10
CA GLN A 67 -1.16 1.01 -4.80
C GLN A 67 -1.38 -0.32 -5.50
N GLY A 68 -0.90 -0.52 -6.73
CA GLY A 68 -1.10 -1.80 -7.43
C GLY A 68 -0.28 -2.96 -6.86
N MET A 69 0.93 -2.68 -6.40
CA MET A 69 1.88 -3.67 -5.86
C MET A 69 2.64 -3.06 -4.69
N ILE A 70 2.88 -3.84 -3.63
CA ILE A 70 3.76 -3.48 -2.52
C ILE A 70 4.87 -4.54 -2.43
N VAL A 71 6.11 -4.09 -2.28
CA VAL A 71 7.28 -4.95 -2.08
C VAL A 71 7.85 -4.68 -0.71
N ILE A 72 8.08 -5.75 0.06
CA ILE A 72 8.71 -5.71 1.38
C ILE A 72 10.16 -6.14 1.19
N THR A 73 11.09 -5.29 1.57
CA THR A 73 12.53 -5.50 1.37
C THR A 73 13.34 -4.72 2.41
N PRO A 74 14.50 -5.22 2.83
CA PRO A 74 15.45 -4.45 3.63
C PRO A 74 16.19 -3.39 2.79
N ASN A 75 16.21 -3.52 1.45
CA ASN A 75 16.93 -2.62 0.56
C ASN A 75 16.03 -2.09 -0.57
N PRO A 76 15.19 -1.06 -0.29
CA PRO A 76 14.27 -0.50 -1.28
C PRO A 76 14.97 0.14 -2.48
N GLY A 77 16.21 0.64 -2.31
CA GLY A 77 16.97 1.27 -3.39
C GLY A 77 17.24 0.33 -4.58
N ASP A 78 17.51 -0.94 -4.29
CA ASP A 78 17.71 -1.96 -5.32
C ASP A 78 16.44 -2.27 -6.09
N VAL A 79 15.32 -2.39 -5.39
CA VAL A 79 14.01 -2.65 -5.97
C VAL A 79 13.58 -1.49 -6.87
N ILE A 80 13.69 -0.25 -6.38
CA ILE A 80 13.33 0.96 -7.14
C ILE A 80 14.22 1.09 -8.39
N ARG A 81 15.53 0.82 -8.27
CA ARG A 81 16.44 0.82 -9.42
C ARG A 81 16.03 -0.20 -10.48
N VAL A 82 15.63 -1.41 -10.08
CA VAL A 82 15.17 -2.46 -10.99
C VAL A 82 13.82 -2.08 -11.62
N ALA A 83 12.87 -1.55 -10.85
CA ALA A 83 11.57 -1.09 -11.34
C ALA A 83 11.73 0.04 -12.38
N LYS A 84 12.57 1.04 -12.09
CA LYS A 84 12.89 2.14 -13.00
C LYS A 84 13.46 1.65 -14.34
N LYS A 85 14.32 0.64 -14.33
CA LYS A 85 14.86 0.03 -15.57
C LYS A 85 13.78 -0.60 -16.47
N HIS A 86 12.62 -0.95 -15.91
CA HIS A 86 11.47 -1.48 -16.64
C HIS A 86 10.35 -0.45 -16.84
N GLY A 87 10.61 0.83 -16.57
CA GLY A 87 9.62 1.90 -16.73
C GLY A 87 8.49 1.89 -15.69
N ILE A 88 8.70 1.23 -14.54
CA ILE A 88 7.70 1.16 -13.47
C ILE A 88 8.00 2.25 -12.43
N GLU A 89 7.03 3.13 -12.20
CA GLU A 89 7.10 4.12 -11.12
C GLU A 89 7.04 3.41 -9.76
N SER A 90 7.94 3.78 -8.86
CA SER A 90 8.03 3.20 -7.52
C SER A 90 8.69 4.17 -6.55
N LYS A 91 8.25 4.12 -5.29
CA LYS A 91 8.84 4.85 -4.16
C LYS A 91 8.67 4.03 -2.88
N VAL A 92 9.42 4.39 -1.84
CA VAL A 92 9.12 3.93 -0.49
C VAL A 92 7.81 4.59 -0.04
N ILE A 93 6.86 3.79 0.43
CA ILE A 93 5.53 4.28 0.87
C ILE A 93 5.33 4.18 2.38
N GLY A 94 6.28 3.59 3.10
CA GLY A 94 6.15 3.24 4.50
C GLY A 94 7.14 2.16 4.94
N GLU A 95 6.91 1.64 6.15
CA GLU A 95 7.79 0.67 6.81
C GLU A 95 7.01 -0.45 7.51
N VAL A 96 7.70 -1.58 7.74
CA VAL A 96 7.17 -2.69 8.55
C VAL A 96 7.37 -2.34 10.03
N SER A 97 6.34 -2.56 10.84
CA SER A 97 6.32 -2.22 12.26
C SER A 97 6.19 -3.46 13.13
N SER A 98 6.78 -3.41 14.33
CA SER A 98 6.55 -4.42 15.38
C SER A 98 5.14 -4.35 15.98
N GLN A 99 4.44 -3.24 15.80
CA GLN A 99 3.06 -3.10 16.23
C GLN A 99 2.11 -3.61 15.14
N GLN A 100 1.35 -4.65 15.47
CA GLN A 100 0.34 -5.24 14.59
C GLN A 100 -0.70 -4.23 14.07
N GLY A 101 -1.32 -4.59 12.96
CA GLY A 101 -2.30 -3.78 12.23
C GLY A 101 -1.65 -2.93 11.13
N ILE A 102 -2.51 -2.30 10.33
CA ILE A 102 -2.09 -1.46 9.20
C ILE A 102 -2.53 -0.02 9.47
N ARG A 103 -1.58 0.91 9.45
CA ARG A 103 -1.82 2.35 9.62
C ARG A 103 -1.50 3.05 8.31
N ILE A 104 -2.44 3.85 7.80
CA ILE A 104 -2.31 4.49 6.49
C ILE A 104 -2.61 5.98 6.61
N ASN A 105 -1.71 6.82 6.12
CA ASN A 105 -1.96 8.24 5.89
C ASN A 105 -3.01 8.40 4.80
N ASN A 106 -4.19 8.88 5.17
CA ASN A 106 -5.37 8.84 4.32
C ASN A 106 -5.23 9.77 3.11
N LYS A 107 -5.44 9.22 1.91
CA LYS A 107 -5.53 9.97 0.64
C LYS A 107 -6.89 9.79 -0.05
N GLY A 108 -7.89 9.29 0.67
CA GLY A 108 -9.26 9.13 0.18
C GLY A 108 -9.95 10.48 -0.03
N PHE A 109 -11.05 10.47 -0.80
CA PHE A 109 -11.75 11.68 -1.22
C PHE A 109 -12.20 12.55 -0.03
N TYR A 110 -12.79 11.95 1.00
CA TYR A 110 -13.30 12.71 2.14
C TYR A 110 -12.18 13.17 3.07
N SER A 111 -11.08 12.41 3.15
CA SER A 111 -9.91 12.67 4.00
C SER A 111 -10.28 13.06 5.45
N SER A 112 -11.42 12.55 5.93
CA SER A 112 -12.05 12.95 7.20
C SER A 112 -11.20 12.62 8.43
N GLN A 113 -10.37 11.59 8.32
CA GLN A 113 -9.37 11.19 9.30
C GLN A 113 -8.00 11.23 8.63
N LYS A 114 -7.01 11.84 9.29
CA LYS A 114 -5.64 11.90 8.76
C LYS A 114 -4.98 10.52 8.67
N ILE A 115 -5.25 9.64 9.64
CA ILE A 115 -4.69 8.28 9.69
C ILE A 115 -5.84 7.28 9.83
N LEU A 116 -5.88 6.31 8.93
CA LEU A 116 -6.76 5.15 9.00
C LEU A 116 -6.03 4.01 9.72
N LYS A 117 -6.74 3.30 10.60
CA LYS A 117 -6.21 2.17 11.36
C LYS A 117 -7.06 0.94 11.06
N PHE A 118 -6.41 -0.16 10.68
CA PHE A 118 -7.02 -1.44 10.35
C PHE A 118 -6.40 -2.58 11.14
#